data_AF-A0A7J3NSX1-F1
#
_entry.id   AF-A0A7J3NSX1-F1
#
_cell.length_a   1.000
_cell.length_b   1.000
_cell.length_c   1.000
_cell.angle_alpha   90.00
_cell.angle_beta   90.00
_cell.angle_gamma   90.00
#
_symmetry.space_group_name_H-M   'P 1'
#
loop_
_entity.id
_entity.type
_entity.pdbx_description
1 polymer ?
#
loop_
_entity_poly.entity_id
_entity_poly.type
_entity_poly.pdbx_seq_one_letter_code
_entity_poly.pdbx_strand_id
1 'polypeptide(L)'
;MSARKIFQEASEEYVLPGNSACQGCGSTLALRWVLKALGNKTVIVNPASCGCVYVGLYPRTALSVPYIQMAFAAGPAAASGIVGGLDVQGKKDITVVCWAGDGGTADIGVSSLSGSAERNTNYIYFCYD
;
A
#
# COMPACT_ATOMS: atom_id res chain seq x y z
N MET A 1 25.32 -3.59 -3.31
CA MET A 1 25.10 -2.13 -3.42
C MET A 1 25.33 -1.53 -2.04
N SER A 2 26.09 -0.44 -1.90
CA SER A 2 26.37 0.17 -0.57
C SER A 2 25.15 0.95 -0.07
N ALA A 3 24.88 0.94 1.24
CA ALA A 3 23.80 1.71 1.85
C ALA A 3 23.85 3.21 1.47
N ARG A 4 25.06 3.77 1.36
CA ARG A 4 25.28 5.15 0.91
C ARG A 4 24.74 5.42 -0.49
N LYS A 5 24.88 4.44 -1.39
CA LYS A 5 24.39 4.53 -2.77
C LYS A 5 22.85 4.46 -2.81
N ILE A 6 22.25 3.59 -2.00
CA ILE A 6 20.79 3.51 -1.86
C ILE A 6 20.21 4.83 -1.38
N PHE A 7 20.82 5.46 -0.35
CA PHE A 7 20.34 6.75 0.14
C PHE A 7 20.47 7.89 -0.86
N GLN A 8 21.45 7.83 -1.78
CA GLN A 8 21.58 8.80 -2.87
C GLN A 8 20.55 8.57 -3.99
N GLU A 9 20.28 7.31 -4.33
CA GLU A 9 19.37 6.95 -5.42
C GLU A 9 17.89 7.03 -5.01
N ALA A 10 17.57 6.76 -3.74
CA ALA A 10 16.22 6.79 -3.19
C ALA A 10 15.93 8.08 -2.39
N SER A 11 16.25 9.24 -2.96
CA SER A 11 16.06 10.54 -2.32
C SER A 11 14.59 10.97 -2.25
N GLU A 12 13.80 10.67 -3.28
CA GLU A 12 12.38 11.03 -3.38
C GLU A 12 11.54 10.43 -2.24
N GLU A 13 10.64 11.21 -1.66
CA GLU A 13 9.77 10.81 -0.55
C GLU A 13 8.30 10.80 -0.97
N TYR A 14 7.63 9.69 -0.69
CA TYR A 14 6.18 9.55 -0.90
C TYR A 14 5.39 9.41 0.39
N VAL A 15 6.08 9.18 1.51
CA VAL A 15 5.55 9.29 2.86
C VAL A 15 6.05 10.61 3.43
N LEU A 16 5.17 11.61 3.42
CA LEU A 16 5.44 12.95 3.88
C LEU A 16 5.48 13.02 5.43
N PRO A 17 6.15 14.03 6.01
CA PRO A 17 6.01 14.33 7.43
C PRO A 17 4.56 14.65 7.82
N GLY A 18 4.17 14.39 9.07
CA GLY A 18 2.85 14.74 9.60
C GLY A 18 1.83 13.61 9.64
N ASN A 19 2.28 12.39 9.90
CA ASN A 19 1.46 11.20 10.13
C ASN A 19 1.24 10.97 11.65
N SER A 20 0.26 10.16 12.04
CA SER A 20 -0.07 9.89 13.46
C SER A 20 0.51 8.56 13.98
N ALA A 21 1.57 8.05 13.32
CA ALA A 21 2.22 6.82 13.75
C ALA A 21 2.93 6.99 15.11
N CYS A 22 3.08 5.89 15.84
CA CYS A 22 3.96 5.84 17.01
C CYS A 22 5.40 6.21 16.62
N GLN A 23 6.15 6.77 17.57
CA GLN A 23 7.58 7.03 17.37
C GLN A 23 8.31 5.73 17.08
N GLY A 24 9.03 5.68 15.96
CA GLY A 24 9.73 4.46 15.52
C GLY A 24 8.83 3.38 14.93
N CYS A 25 7.60 3.69 14.49
CA CYS A 25 6.69 2.70 13.89
C CYS A 25 7.33 1.97 12.70
N GLY A 26 7.48 0.65 12.82
CA GLY A 26 8.05 -0.21 11.77
C GLY A 26 7.23 -0.23 10.49
N SER A 27 5.89 -0.27 10.60
CA SER A 27 4.98 -0.29 9.44
C SER A 27 5.13 0.99 8.58
N THR A 28 5.18 2.17 9.21
CA THR A 28 5.39 3.43 8.49
C THR A 28 6.77 3.50 7.83
N LEU A 29 7.81 2.99 8.51
CA LEU A 29 9.16 2.92 7.93
C LEU A 29 9.20 1.97 6.73
N ALA A 30 8.56 0.80 6.83
CA ALA A 30 8.46 -0.16 5.74
C ALA A 30 7.70 0.45 4.55
N LEU A 31 6.56 1.11 4.78
CA LEU A 31 5.80 1.79 3.73
C LEU A 31 6.63 2.86 3.01
N ARG A 32 7.44 3.63 3.76
CA ARG A 32 8.36 4.62 3.18
C ARG A 32 9.36 3.98 2.21
N TRP A 33 9.96 2.86 2.59
CA TRP A 33 10.91 2.15 1.73
C TRP A 33 10.24 1.48 0.53
N VAL A 34 9.06 0.89 0.73
CA VAL A 34 8.25 0.33 -0.36
C VAL A 34 7.95 1.40 -1.40
N LEU A 35 7.46 2.57 -0.99
CA LEU A 35 7.14 3.62 -1.95
C LEU A 35 8.37 4.23 -2.62
N LYS A 36 9.52 4.28 -1.94
CA LYS A 36 10.80 4.64 -2.59
C LYS A 36 11.17 3.68 -3.70
N ALA A 37 10.92 2.38 -3.52
CA ALA A 37 11.20 1.36 -4.52
C ALA A 37 10.19 1.36 -5.68
N LEU A 38 8.92 1.59 -5.40
CA LEU A 38 7.84 1.54 -6.41
C LEU A 38 7.65 2.87 -7.16
N GLY A 39 7.98 4.00 -6.54
CA GLY A 39 7.88 5.32 -7.14
C GLY A 39 6.45 5.88 -7.18
N ASN A 40 6.28 7.00 -7.89
CA ASN A 40 5.04 7.78 -7.93
C ASN A 40 3.90 7.14 -8.75
N LYS A 41 4.19 6.16 -9.61
CA LYS A 41 3.19 5.41 -10.36
C LYS A 41 2.64 4.24 -9.55
N THR A 42 2.25 4.52 -8.30
CA THR A 42 1.76 3.52 -7.35
C THR A 42 0.40 3.94 -6.81
N VAL A 43 -0.53 3.00 -6.72
CA VAL A 43 -1.83 3.18 -6.04
C VAL A 43 -1.88 2.22 -4.87
N ILE A 44 -2.20 2.72 -3.68
CA ILE A 44 -2.33 1.91 -2.47
C ILE A 44 -3.79 1.69 -2.12
N VAL A 45 -4.15 0.44 -1.86
CA VAL A 45 -5.34 0.01 -1.13
C VAL A 45 -4.90 -0.39 0.27
N ASN A 46 -5.56 0.16 1.30
CA ASN A 46 -5.30 -0.21 2.67
C ASN A 46 -6.61 -0.64 3.35
N PRO A 47 -6.80 -1.92 3.67
CA PRO A 47 -7.91 -2.35 4.50
C PRO A 47 -7.77 -1.79 5.93
N ALA A 48 -8.90 -1.58 6.61
CA ALA A 48 -8.94 -1.05 7.98
C ALA A 48 -7.89 -1.71 8.89
N SER A 49 -6.94 -0.91 9.38
CA SER A 49 -5.76 -1.36 10.12
C SER A 49 -5.03 -0.14 10.71
N CYS A 50 -3.92 -0.33 11.44
CA CYS A 50 -3.05 0.77 11.88
C CYS A 50 -2.63 1.67 10.70
N GLY A 51 -2.40 1.05 9.53
CA GLY A 51 -2.16 1.70 8.26
C GLY A 51 -3.14 2.82 7.92
N CYS A 52 -4.45 2.57 8.07
CA CYS A 52 -5.48 3.57 7.79
C CYS A 52 -5.47 4.74 8.78
N VAL A 53 -5.01 4.50 10.01
CA VAL A 53 -4.99 5.50 11.06
C VAL A 53 -3.77 6.40 10.91
N TYR A 54 -2.58 5.80 10.73
CA TYR A 54 -1.36 6.58 10.77
C TYR A 54 -1.18 7.46 9.53
N VAL A 55 -1.65 7.05 8.34
CA VAL A 55 -1.40 7.80 7.08
C VAL A 55 -1.99 9.22 7.07
N GLY A 56 -2.88 9.55 7.99
CA GLY A 56 -3.40 10.91 8.15
C GLY A 56 -4.88 10.91 8.49
N LEU A 57 -5.27 11.87 9.34
CA LEU A 57 -6.66 12.12 9.66
C LEU A 57 -7.27 13.06 8.62
N TYR A 58 -8.46 12.71 8.15
CA TYR A 58 -9.24 13.55 7.25
C TYR A 58 -9.28 15.02 7.73
N PRO A 59 -9.11 16.02 6.84
CA PRO A 59 -8.95 15.92 5.39
C PRO A 59 -7.49 15.82 4.90
N ARG A 60 -6.53 15.55 5.80
CA ARG A 60 -5.10 15.50 5.45
C ARG A 60 -4.61 14.08 5.25
N THR A 61 -3.59 13.94 4.40
CA THR A 61 -2.84 12.69 4.19
C THR A 61 -1.35 12.98 4.17
N ALA A 62 -0.58 12.06 4.74
CA ALA A 62 0.87 12.03 4.71
C ALA A 62 1.40 11.18 3.53
N LEU A 63 0.55 10.85 2.56
CA LEU A 63 0.95 10.16 1.34
C LEU A 63 0.80 11.06 0.13
N SER A 64 1.81 11.08 -0.75
CA SER A 64 1.78 11.83 -2.02
C SER A 64 1.41 10.96 -3.23
N VAL A 65 0.93 9.73 -2.99
CA VAL A 65 0.41 8.81 -4.00
C VAL A 65 -1.08 8.54 -3.77
N PRO A 66 -1.85 8.16 -4.81
CA PRO A 66 -3.23 7.75 -4.64
C PRO A 66 -3.39 6.65 -3.60
N TYR A 67 -4.29 6.87 -2.65
CA TYR A 67 -4.50 6.01 -1.51
C TYR A 67 -5.99 5.83 -1.24
N ILE A 68 -6.43 4.58 -1.07
CA ILE A 68 -7.82 4.21 -0.83
C ILE A 68 -7.89 3.40 0.46
N GLN A 69 -8.68 3.88 1.42
CA GLN A 69 -9.09 3.08 2.57
C GLN A 69 -10.21 2.13 2.15
N MET A 70 -10.13 0.88 2.62
CA MET A 70 -11.09 -0.16 2.27
C MET A 70 -11.59 -0.89 3.52
N ALA A 71 -12.77 -1.50 3.43
CA ALA A 71 -13.30 -2.38 4.45
C ALA A 71 -12.29 -3.49 4.80
N PHE A 72 -12.25 -3.89 6.07
CA PHE A 72 -11.19 -4.77 6.60
C PHE A 72 -11.05 -6.08 5.82
N ALA A 73 -12.18 -6.72 5.48
CA ALA A 73 -12.22 -7.98 4.75
C ALA A 73 -11.94 -7.86 3.23
N ALA A 74 -11.91 -6.65 2.67
CA ALA A 74 -12.08 -6.41 1.24
C ALA A 74 -10.86 -5.76 0.53
N GLY A 75 -9.72 -5.64 1.20
CA GLY A 75 -8.50 -5.03 0.61
C GLY A 75 -8.10 -5.64 -0.74
N PRO A 76 -7.83 -6.96 -0.81
CA PRO A 76 -7.54 -7.68 -2.06
C PRO A 76 -8.61 -7.55 -3.15
N ALA A 77 -9.89 -7.58 -2.76
CA ALA A 77 -11.00 -7.44 -3.72
C ALA A 77 -11.02 -6.04 -4.35
N ALA A 78 -10.76 -5.00 -3.55
CA ALA A 78 -10.62 -3.63 -4.06
C ALA A 78 -9.38 -3.46 -4.94
N ALA A 79 -8.25 -4.07 -4.56
CA ALA A 79 -7.05 -4.10 -5.41
C ALA A 79 -7.33 -4.74 -6.78
N SER A 80 -8.04 -5.89 -6.81
CA SER A 80 -8.50 -6.50 -8.06
C SER A 80 -9.39 -5.56 -8.89
N GLY A 81 -10.30 -4.83 -8.25
CA GLY A 81 -11.15 -3.86 -8.94
C GLY A 81 -10.35 -2.72 -9.58
N ILE A 82 -9.33 -2.20 -8.88
CA ILE A 82 -8.46 -1.14 -9.41
C ILE A 82 -7.65 -1.66 -10.60
N VAL A 83 -7.07 -2.87 -10.51
CA VAL A 83 -6.35 -3.49 -11.63
C VAL A 83 -7.26 -3.61 -12.85
N GLY A 84 -8.47 -4.16 -12.68
CA GLY A 84 -9.44 -4.26 -13.78
C GLY A 84 -9.82 -2.90 -14.37
N GLY A 85 -9.98 -1.88 -13.53
CA GLY A 85 -10.26 -0.51 -13.97
C GLY A 85 -9.12 0.12 -14.77
N LEU A 86 -7.87 -0.05 -14.33
CA LEU A 86 -6.67 0.42 -15.02
C LEU A 86 -6.48 -0.30 -16.36
N ASP A 87 -6.78 -1.60 -16.40
CA ASP A 87 -6.72 -2.43 -17.60
C ASP A 87 -7.67 -1.93 -18.69
N VAL A 88 -8.92 -1.62 -18.33
CA VAL A 88 -9.91 -1.04 -19.26
C VAL A 88 -9.47 0.33 -19.76
N GLN A 89 -8.76 1.11 -18.94
CA GLN A 89 -8.18 2.40 -19.34
C GLN A 89 -6.89 2.28 -20.16
N GLY A 90 -6.36 1.07 -20.37
CA GLY A 90 -5.08 0.86 -21.05
C GLY A 90 -3.85 1.33 -20.27
N LYS A 91 -3.98 1.58 -18.95
CA LYS A 91 -2.89 2.04 -18.09
C LYS A 91 -2.18 0.87 -17.43
N LYS A 92 -1.12 0.37 -18.07
CA LYS A 92 -0.38 -0.83 -17.63
C LYS A 92 0.89 -0.52 -16.82
N ASP A 93 1.24 0.76 -16.71
CA ASP A 93 2.47 1.25 -16.07
C ASP A 93 2.28 1.72 -14.62
N ILE A 94 1.11 1.43 -14.03
CA ILE A 94 0.76 1.78 -12.65
C ILE A 94 0.79 0.52 -11.79
N THR A 95 1.58 0.55 -10.71
CA THR A 95 1.65 -0.52 -9.72
C THR A 95 0.50 -0.38 -8.72
N VAL A 96 -0.29 -1.45 -8.58
CA VAL A 96 -1.32 -1.53 -7.53
C VAL A 96 -0.74 -2.28 -6.33
N VAL A 97 -0.94 -1.73 -5.14
CA VAL A 97 -0.48 -2.27 -3.87
C VAL A 97 -1.65 -2.48 -2.92
N CYS A 98 -1.73 -3.65 -2.29
CA CYS A 98 -2.54 -3.85 -1.09
C CYS A 98 -1.62 -3.85 0.13
N TRP A 99 -1.78 -2.87 1.01
CA TRP A 99 -1.00 -2.71 2.23
C TRP A 99 -1.84 -3.14 3.44
N ALA A 100 -1.72 -4.40 3.86
CA ALA A 100 -2.55 -4.98 4.91
C ALA A 100 -1.73 -5.33 6.15
N GLY A 101 -2.35 -5.22 7.33
CA GLY A 101 -1.79 -5.78 8.56
C GLY A 101 -2.00 -7.30 8.64
N ASP A 102 -1.43 -7.91 9.67
CA ASP A 102 -1.60 -9.32 10.04
C ASP A 102 -3.08 -9.75 10.09
N GLY A 103 -3.96 -9.03 10.80
CA GLY A 103 -5.38 -9.39 10.88
C GLY A 103 -6.12 -9.31 9.54
N GLY A 104 -5.69 -8.42 8.66
CA GLY A 104 -6.24 -8.30 7.30
C GLY A 104 -5.68 -9.36 6.33
N THR A 105 -4.64 -10.08 6.74
CA THR A 105 -3.95 -11.09 5.93
C THR A 105 -4.30 -12.50 6.37
N ALA A 106 -4.07 -12.79 7.65
CA ALA A 106 -4.13 -14.13 8.23
C ALA A 106 -5.50 -14.47 8.86
N ASP A 107 -6.40 -13.49 8.96
CA ASP A 107 -7.75 -13.67 9.54
C ASP A 107 -8.83 -13.16 8.58
N ILE A 108 -9.44 -12.00 8.86
CA ILE A 108 -10.69 -11.57 8.20
C ILE A 108 -10.56 -11.36 6.68
N GLY A 109 -9.37 -11.00 6.18
CA GLY A 109 -9.13 -10.73 4.76
C GLY A 109 -8.59 -11.91 3.95
N VAL A 110 -8.36 -13.08 4.57
CA VAL A 110 -7.76 -14.24 3.89
C VAL A 110 -8.60 -14.73 2.71
N SER A 111 -9.93 -14.63 2.82
CA SER A 111 -10.86 -15.07 1.79
C SER A 111 -10.76 -14.23 0.52
N SER A 112 -10.67 -12.90 0.65
CA SER A 112 -10.51 -12.01 -0.49
C SER A 112 -9.10 -12.08 -1.07
N LEU A 113 -8.08 -12.28 -0.22
CA LEU A 113 -6.69 -12.52 -0.65
C LEU A 113 -6.62 -13.77 -1.52
N SER A 114 -7.11 -14.89 -1.01
CA SER A 114 -7.18 -16.17 -1.73
C SER A 114 -7.91 -16.02 -3.06
N GLY A 115 -9.10 -15.39 -3.06
CA GLY A 115 -9.84 -15.16 -4.30
C GLY A 115 -9.09 -14.30 -5.32
N SER A 116 -8.33 -13.31 -4.87
CA SER A 116 -7.52 -12.47 -5.77
C SER A 116 -6.32 -13.21 -6.37
N ALA A 117 -5.72 -14.12 -5.59
CA ALA A 117 -4.61 -14.97 -5.98
C ALA A 117 -5.05 -16.04 -6.99
N GLU A 118 -6.20 -16.68 -6.76
CA GLU A 118 -6.82 -17.63 -7.70
C GLU A 118 -7.03 -17.01 -9.10
N ARG A 119 -7.39 -15.73 -9.15
CA ARG A 119 -7.55 -14.96 -10.40
C ARG A 119 -6.24 -14.49 -11.02
N ASN A 120 -5.09 -14.73 -10.39
CA ASN A 120 -3.79 -14.17 -10.78
C ASN A 120 -3.85 -12.65 -11.00
N THR A 121 -4.54 -11.94 -10.10
CA THR A 121 -4.68 -10.48 -10.20
C THR A 121 -3.28 -9.84 -10.11
N ASN A 122 -2.92 -8.99 -11.07
CA ASN A 122 -1.60 -8.35 -11.12
C ASN A 122 -1.48 -7.15 -10.16
N TYR A 123 -1.19 -7.43 -8.90
CA TYR A 123 -0.89 -6.41 -7.88
C TYR A 123 0.09 -6.97 -6.84
N ILE A 124 0.69 -6.10 -6.02
CA ILE A 124 1.59 -6.49 -4.94
C ILE A 124 0.82 -6.48 -3.62
N TYR A 125 0.82 -7.60 -2.90
CA TYR A 125 0.25 -7.69 -1.56
C TYR A 125 1.37 -7.63 -0.51
N PHE A 126 1.26 -6.71 0.44
CA PHE A 126 2.12 -6.65 1.62
C PHE A 126 1.29 -6.98 2.86
N CYS A 127 1.79 -7.94 3.64
CA CYS A 127 1.46 -8.09 5.05
C CYS A 127 2.54 -7.36 5.86
N TYR A 128 2.17 -6.32 6.60
CA TYR A 128 3.04 -5.77 7.63
C TYR A 128 2.65 -6.40 8.98
N ASP A 129 3.61 -7.09 9.58
CA ASP A 129 3.50 -7.82 10.84
C ASP A 129 4.61 -7.31 11.79
#